data_AF-A0A2E5G7F2-F1
#
_entry.id   AF-A0A2E5G7F2-F1
#
_cell.length_a   1.000
_cell.length_b   1.000
_cell.length_c   1.000
_cell.angle_alpha   90.00
_cell.angle_beta   90.00
_cell.angle_gamma   90.00
#
_symmetry.space_group_name_H-M   'P 1'
#
loop_
_entity.id
_entity.type
_entity.pdbx_description
1 polymer ?
#
loop_
_entity_poly.entity_id
_entity_poly.type
_entity_poly.pdbx_seq_one_letter_code
_entity_poly.pdbx_strand_id
1 'polypeptide(L)'
;DLDRDLDRDLDRDLDRDLDRDLDRDLDRDLDKTIHLYLKDDVSERSERQRLRDMTSNFSGLSDTPATFSGLSDTPATIIEKTIPQKEGQRNNCIFNLARGLKFNCGLQDDTFTNLEKHVRAWHSKSKPVIRTMPFADTWSDFIRAWKYAEVPLGVDSVVEAFQEARCMALDGCLPAVSTRYDSDAVRLLVGVCAILGGLRSSHVFFLSSHKAAEYVADKTPTQILRYLEMLCADEILTLVEKGNQKKANRYKWNGNKTVDQ
;
A
#
# COMPACT_ATOMS: atom_id res chain seq x y z
N ASP A 1 33.41 -11.86 44.79
CA ASP A 1 32.03 -11.91 45.29
C ASP A 1 31.30 -10.57 45.20
N LEU A 2 31.90 -9.44 45.59
CA LEU A 2 31.27 -8.11 45.43
C LEU A 2 30.93 -7.71 43.98
N ASP A 3 31.76 -8.06 43.00
CA ASP A 3 31.50 -7.69 41.60
C ASP A 3 30.34 -8.47 40.95
N ARG A 4 30.02 -9.67 41.46
CA ARG A 4 28.93 -10.51 40.91
C ARG A 4 27.54 -10.07 41.37
N ASP A 5 27.46 -9.45 42.54
CA ASP A 5 26.18 -8.98 43.08
C ASP A 5 25.81 -7.61 42.48
N LEU A 6 26.79 -6.76 42.15
CA LEU A 6 26.54 -5.47 41.51
C LEU A 6 25.95 -5.59 40.09
N ASP A 7 26.50 -6.48 39.27
CA ASP A 7 26.02 -6.69 37.90
C ASP A 7 24.58 -7.23 37.87
N ARG A 8 24.23 -8.06 38.86
CA ARG A 8 22.92 -8.73 38.92
C ARG A 8 21.78 -7.81 39.34
N ASP A 9 22.08 -6.81 40.15
CA ASP A 9 21.10 -5.81 40.58
C ASP A 9 20.92 -4.71 39.53
N LEU A 10 22.01 -4.31 38.83
CA LEU A 10 21.94 -3.34 37.74
C LEU A 10 21.11 -3.83 36.55
N ASP A 11 21.30 -5.07 36.11
CA ASP A 11 20.51 -5.63 34.99
C ASP A 11 19.02 -5.72 35.35
N ARG A 12 18.71 -6.03 36.62
CA ARG A 12 17.33 -6.26 37.06
C ARG A 12 16.52 -4.98 37.18
N ASP A 13 17.16 -3.88 37.55
CA ASP A 13 16.51 -2.59 37.67
C ASP A 13 16.41 -1.88 36.30
N LEU A 14 17.42 -2.04 35.43
CA LEU A 14 17.37 -1.51 34.06
C LEU A 14 16.27 -2.13 33.21
N ASP A 15 16.11 -3.46 33.22
CA ASP A 15 15.06 -4.13 32.45
C ASP A 15 13.66 -3.75 32.95
N ARG A 16 13.51 -3.59 34.27
CA ARG A 16 12.20 -3.37 34.89
C ARG A 16 11.68 -1.95 34.71
N ASP A 17 12.57 -0.97 34.63
CA ASP A 17 12.19 0.42 34.39
C ASP A 17 12.02 0.71 32.89
N LEU A 18 12.86 0.11 32.02
CA LEU A 18 12.72 0.26 30.57
C LEU A 18 11.43 -0.34 30.02
N ASP A 19 11.05 -1.55 30.43
CA ASP A 19 9.82 -2.19 29.95
C ASP A 19 8.58 -1.43 30.44
N ARG A 20 8.61 -0.94 31.68
CA ARG A 20 7.43 -0.33 32.31
C ARG A 20 7.14 1.07 31.80
N ASP A 21 8.15 1.82 31.41
CA ASP A 21 7.97 3.16 30.85
C ASP A 21 7.70 3.10 29.33
N LEU A 22 8.32 2.17 28.59
CA LEU A 22 8.02 2.00 27.16
C LEU A 22 6.58 1.53 26.92
N ASP A 23 6.10 0.53 27.66
CA ASP A 23 4.74 -0.01 27.45
C ASP A 23 3.68 1.05 27.78
N ARG A 24 3.90 1.83 28.84
CA ARG A 24 2.91 2.79 29.33
C ARG A 24 2.76 4.02 28.44
N ASP A 25 3.85 4.45 27.83
CA ASP A 25 3.83 5.58 26.89
C ASP A 25 3.36 5.13 25.50
N LEU A 26 3.73 3.93 25.04
CA LEU A 26 3.25 3.38 23.77
C LEU A 26 1.74 3.12 23.78
N ASP A 27 1.20 2.51 24.84
CA ASP A 27 -0.23 2.22 24.92
C ASP A 27 -1.08 3.50 24.97
N ARG A 28 -0.61 4.52 25.69
CA ARG A 28 -1.37 5.78 25.86
C ARG A 28 -1.45 6.61 24.59
N ASP A 29 -0.42 6.57 23.76
CA ASP A 29 -0.39 7.31 22.49
C ASP A 29 -1.04 6.52 21.34
N LEU A 30 -0.98 5.18 21.38
CA LEU A 30 -1.73 4.34 20.43
C LEU A 30 -3.23 4.49 20.64
N ASP A 31 -3.71 4.42 21.89
CA ASP A 31 -5.14 4.50 22.19
C ASP A 31 -5.75 5.84 21.79
N LYS A 32 -5.04 6.96 22.01
CA LYS A 32 -5.52 8.28 21.56
C LYS A 32 -5.61 8.40 20.05
N THR A 33 -4.65 7.83 19.34
CA THR A 33 -4.59 7.91 17.87
C THR A 33 -5.67 7.04 17.23
N ILE A 34 -5.88 5.84 17.76
CA ILE A 34 -6.92 4.90 17.29
C ILE A 34 -8.31 5.47 17.60
N HIS A 35 -8.51 6.08 18.77
CA HIS A 35 -9.83 6.59 19.17
C HIS A 35 -10.28 7.84 18.39
N LEU A 36 -9.34 8.64 17.88
CA LEU A 36 -9.64 9.76 16.98
C LEU A 36 -10.00 9.26 15.58
N TYR A 37 -9.28 8.27 15.05
CA TYR A 37 -9.54 7.74 13.71
C TYR A 37 -10.86 6.95 13.61
N LEU A 38 -11.25 6.24 14.68
CA LEU A 38 -12.49 5.46 14.67
C LEU A 38 -13.76 6.30 14.86
N LYS A 39 -13.67 7.49 15.48
CA LYS A 39 -14.83 8.39 15.60
C LYS A 39 -15.23 9.01 14.26
N ASP A 40 -14.27 9.30 13.40
CA ASP A 40 -14.53 9.89 12.08
C ASP A 40 -15.13 8.85 11.10
N ASP A 41 -14.67 7.59 11.14
CA ASP A 41 -15.14 6.53 10.21
C ASP A 41 -16.60 6.08 10.49
N VAL A 42 -17.07 6.12 11.74
CA VAL A 42 -18.47 5.80 12.09
C VAL A 42 -19.44 6.91 11.63
N SER A 43 -18.97 8.17 11.66
CA SER A 43 -19.76 9.31 11.17
C SER A 43 -19.87 9.28 9.64
N GLU A 44 -18.76 9.02 8.93
CA GLU A 44 -18.79 8.92 7.46
C GLU A 44 -19.62 7.73 6.95
N ARG A 45 -19.59 6.58 7.63
CA ARG A 45 -20.41 5.43 7.23
C ARG A 45 -21.91 5.70 7.37
N SER A 46 -22.32 6.44 8.40
CA SER A 46 -23.72 6.83 8.60
C SER A 46 -24.19 7.83 7.52
N GLU A 47 -23.29 8.70 7.05
CA GLU A 47 -23.59 9.67 5.99
C GLU A 47 -23.63 9.02 4.59
N ARG A 48 -22.73 8.07 4.32
CA ARG A 48 -22.74 7.26 3.08
C ARG A 48 -23.97 6.37 2.97
N GLN A 49 -24.46 5.82 4.09
CA GLN A 49 -25.70 5.03 4.11
C GLN A 49 -26.92 5.91 3.77
N ARG A 50 -27.01 7.12 4.35
CA ARG A 50 -28.07 8.09 4.01
C ARG A 50 -28.05 8.51 2.53
N LEU A 51 -26.86 8.67 1.94
CA LEU A 51 -26.72 9.01 0.52
C LEU A 51 -27.08 7.84 -0.42
N ARG A 52 -26.84 6.58 0.00
CA ARG A 52 -27.33 5.40 -0.74
C ARG A 52 -28.84 5.29 -0.71
N ASP A 53 -29.45 5.51 0.44
CA ASP A 53 -30.91 5.45 0.56
C ASP A 53 -31.59 6.58 -0.24
N MET A 54 -30.93 7.73 -0.43
CA MET A 54 -31.38 8.79 -1.34
C MET A 54 -31.23 8.45 -2.83
N THR A 55 -30.22 7.68 -3.22
CA THR A 55 -29.96 7.34 -4.64
C THR A 55 -30.73 6.12 -5.12
N SER A 56 -31.24 5.29 -4.20
CA SER A 56 -32.15 4.17 -4.48
C SER A 56 -33.50 4.58 -5.11
N ASN A 57 -33.86 5.87 -5.10
CA ASN A 57 -35.10 6.38 -5.69
C ASN A 57 -34.99 6.80 -7.17
N PHE A 58 -33.83 6.60 -7.82
CA PHE A 58 -33.59 7.01 -9.21
C PHE A 58 -33.33 5.82 -10.14
N SER A 59 -34.16 4.78 -10.05
CA SER A 59 -34.13 3.62 -10.94
C SER A 59 -34.97 3.88 -12.19
N GLY A 60 -34.37 4.51 -13.20
CA GLY A 60 -35.07 4.78 -14.46
C GLY A 60 -34.23 5.43 -15.55
N LEU A 61 -32.99 5.00 -15.77
CA LEU A 61 -32.25 5.32 -17.00
C LEU A 61 -31.44 4.12 -17.48
N SER A 62 -31.60 3.86 -18.76
CA SER A 62 -31.23 2.69 -19.55
C SER A 62 -29.73 2.50 -19.78
N ASP A 63 -29.37 1.24 -20.00
CA ASP A 63 -28.07 0.71 -20.41
C ASP A 63 -27.47 1.43 -21.64
N THR A 64 -26.49 2.29 -21.38
CA THR A 64 -25.36 2.52 -22.28
C THR A 64 -24.09 2.19 -21.51
N PRO A 65 -23.14 1.42 -22.08
CA PRO A 65 -21.87 1.17 -21.42
C PRO A 65 -21.18 2.52 -21.25
N ALA A 66 -21.07 2.96 -20.00
CA ALA A 66 -20.36 4.18 -19.65
C ALA A 66 -18.90 4.01 -20.05
N THR A 67 -18.57 4.43 -21.27
CA THR A 67 -17.22 4.78 -21.68
C THR A 67 -16.72 5.73 -20.62
N PHE A 68 -15.77 5.26 -19.80
CA PHE A 68 -15.15 5.97 -18.69
C PHE A 68 -14.48 7.24 -19.22
N SER A 69 -15.28 8.27 -19.47
CA SER A 69 -14.89 9.59 -19.94
C SER A 69 -14.44 10.42 -18.73
N GLY A 70 -13.67 9.77 -17.86
CA GLY A 70 -13.15 10.34 -16.63
C GLY A 70 -11.89 11.12 -16.97
N LEU A 71 -12.04 12.44 -17.07
CA LEU A 71 -11.00 13.48 -17.01
C LEU A 71 -9.56 12.92 -17.03
N SER A 72 -9.03 12.69 -18.24
CA SER A 72 -7.59 12.42 -18.38
C SER A 72 -6.84 13.60 -17.78
N ASP A 73 -6.11 13.38 -16.69
CA ASP A 73 -5.29 14.42 -16.07
C ASP A 73 -4.35 14.98 -17.14
N THR A 74 -4.20 16.29 -17.21
CA THR A 74 -3.21 16.87 -18.13
C THR A 74 -1.79 16.66 -17.58
N PRO A 75 -0.75 16.56 -18.44
CA PRO A 75 0.63 16.49 -17.96
C PRO A 75 1.00 17.65 -17.03
N ALA A 76 0.47 18.85 -17.26
CA ALA A 76 0.69 20.00 -16.39
C ALA A 76 0.12 19.76 -14.97
N THR A 77 -1.09 19.19 -14.87
CA THR A 77 -1.72 18.84 -13.60
C THR A 77 -0.90 17.79 -12.84
N ILE A 78 -0.42 16.74 -13.53
CA ILE A 78 0.43 15.72 -12.89
C ILE A 78 1.76 16.30 -12.42
N ILE A 79 2.37 17.20 -13.20
CA ILE A 79 3.61 17.88 -12.80
C ILE A 79 3.40 18.61 -11.47
N GLU A 80 2.35 19.41 -11.34
CA GLU A 80 2.05 20.15 -10.09
C GLU A 80 1.82 19.21 -8.90
N LYS A 81 1.02 18.16 -9.08
CA LYS A 81 0.71 17.15 -8.04
C LYS A 81 1.95 16.42 -7.52
N THR A 82 3.04 16.41 -8.30
CA THR A 82 4.23 15.60 -8.01
C THR A 82 5.46 16.43 -7.70
N ILE A 83 5.34 17.73 -7.44
CA ILE A 83 6.47 18.57 -6.99
C ILE A 83 6.86 18.19 -5.56
N PRO A 84 8.15 17.94 -5.27
CA PRO A 84 8.62 17.67 -3.92
C PRO A 84 8.44 18.89 -3.03
N GLN A 85 7.99 18.67 -1.79
CA GLN A 85 7.75 19.72 -0.81
C GLN A 85 8.91 19.85 0.18
N LYS A 86 9.71 18.79 0.35
CA LYS A 86 10.85 18.73 1.27
C LYS A 86 12.04 18.01 0.64
N GLU A 87 13.24 18.28 1.16
CA GLU A 87 14.44 17.52 0.80
C GLU A 87 14.23 16.01 1.03
N GLY A 88 14.81 15.18 0.16
CA GLY A 88 14.68 13.72 0.22
C GLY A 88 13.44 13.13 -0.48
N GLN A 89 12.46 13.94 -0.88
CA GLN A 89 11.24 13.44 -1.55
C GLN A 89 11.39 13.21 -3.06
N ARG A 90 12.48 13.69 -3.67
CA ARG A 90 12.71 13.68 -5.13
C ARG A 90 12.40 12.33 -5.78
N ASN A 91 12.95 11.23 -5.25
CA ASN A 91 12.84 9.93 -5.90
C ASN A 91 11.40 9.43 -5.92
N ASN A 92 10.67 9.62 -4.82
CA ASN A 92 9.26 9.27 -4.73
C ASN A 92 8.41 10.12 -5.68
N CYS A 93 8.68 11.43 -5.72
CA CYS A 93 8.01 12.38 -6.60
C CYS A 93 8.25 12.08 -8.10
N ILE A 94 9.48 11.75 -8.50
CA ILE A 94 9.80 11.31 -9.87
C ILE A 94 9.06 10.01 -10.20
N PHE A 95 8.98 9.07 -9.25
CA PHE A 95 8.23 7.84 -9.45
C PHE A 95 6.74 8.10 -9.67
N ASN A 96 6.17 9.00 -8.87
CA ASN A 96 4.78 9.43 -9.01
C ASN A 96 4.53 10.20 -10.32
N LEU A 97 5.47 11.04 -10.76
CA LEU A 97 5.42 11.70 -12.06
C LEU A 97 5.35 10.66 -13.19
N ALA A 98 6.20 9.63 -13.14
CA ALA A 98 6.19 8.55 -14.12
C ALA A 98 4.84 7.80 -14.14
N ARG A 99 4.27 7.45 -12.97
CA ARG A 99 2.94 6.84 -12.87
C ARG A 99 1.85 7.73 -13.48
N GLY A 100 1.84 9.01 -13.11
CA GLY A 100 0.83 9.97 -13.56
C GLY A 100 0.86 10.19 -15.07
N LEU A 101 2.05 10.42 -15.63
CA LEU A 101 2.20 10.60 -17.07
C LEU A 101 1.85 9.32 -17.85
N LYS A 102 2.25 8.14 -17.35
CA LYS A 102 2.01 6.86 -18.03
C LYS A 102 0.53 6.50 -18.07
N PHE A 103 -0.15 6.52 -16.92
CA PHE A 103 -1.50 5.98 -16.78
C PHE A 103 -2.58 7.05 -16.74
N ASN A 104 -2.39 8.13 -15.99
CA ASN A 104 -3.41 9.16 -15.82
C ASN A 104 -3.49 10.10 -17.04
N CYS A 105 -2.36 10.36 -17.71
CA CYS A 105 -2.32 11.12 -18.96
C CYS A 105 -2.39 10.23 -20.22
N GLY A 106 -2.28 8.91 -20.10
CA GLY A 106 -2.27 7.98 -21.22
C GLY A 106 -1.04 8.06 -22.14
N LEU A 107 0.10 8.56 -21.64
CA LEU A 107 1.34 8.73 -22.45
C LEU A 107 2.22 7.47 -22.48
N GLN A 108 1.65 6.29 -22.25
CA GLN A 108 2.39 5.03 -22.15
C GLN A 108 3.15 4.66 -23.45
N ASP A 109 2.59 5.01 -24.61
CA ASP A 109 3.13 4.72 -25.94
C ASP A 109 3.89 5.91 -26.54
N ASP A 110 4.08 6.96 -25.75
CA ASP A 110 4.67 8.21 -26.20
C ASP A 110 6.21 8.12 -26.24
N THR A 111 6.85 8.90 -27.12
CA THR A 111 8.31 8.83 -27.28
C THR A 111 9.04 9.43 -26.09
N PHE A 112 10.22 8.90 -25.75
CA PHE A 112 11.05 9.47 -24.67
C PHE A 112 11.41 10.95 -24.93
N THR A 113 11.53 11.37 -26.19
CA THR A 113 11.74 12.78 -26.55
C THR A 113 10.55 13.67 -26.16
N ASN A 114 9.32 13.17 -26.25
CA ASN A 114 8.14 13.90 -25.79
C ASN A 114 8.07 13.92 -24.26
N LEU A 115 8.30 12.78 -23.62
CA LEU A 115 8.32 12.66 -22.16
C LEU A 115 9.39 13.57 -21.52
N GLU A 116 10.55 13.71 -22.16
CA GLU A 116 11.65 14.55 -21.68
C GLU A 116 11.20 16.01 -21.48
N LYS A 117 10.31 16.53 -22.34
CA LYS A 117 9.77 17.89 -22.21
C LYS A 117 9.02 18.07 -20.88
N HIS A 118 8.21 17.08 -20.49
CA HIS A 118 7.48 17.09 -19.23
C HIS A 118 8.41 16.95 -18.02
N VAL A 119 9.43 16.09 -18.12
CA VAL A 119 10.41 15.91 -17.03
C VAL A 119 11.30 17.14 -16.86
N ARG A 120 11.65 17.85 -17.93
CA ARG A 120 12.35 19.14 -17.86
C ARG A 120 11.50 20.19 -17.16
N ALA A 121 10.21 20.27 -17.51
CA ALA A 121 9.29 21.19 -16.83
C ALA A 121 9.18 20.86 -15.33
N TRP A 122 9.03 19.59 -14.97
CA TRP A 122 9.02 19.13 -13.57
C TRP A 122 10.33 19.45 -12.85
N HIS A 123 11.49 19.18 -13.48
CA HIS A 123 12.81 19.42 -12.89
C HIS A 123 13.03 20.91 -12.59
N SER A 124 12.70 21.79 -13.55
CA SER A 124 12.80 23.24 -13.37
C SER A 124 11.96 23.74 -12.19
N LYS A 125 10.74 23.21 -12.02
CA LYS A 125 9.86 23.56 -10.88
C LYS A 125 10.33 22.96 -9.55
N SER A 126 10.96 21.80 -9.59
CA SER A 126 11.44 21.08 -8.40
C SER A 126 12.81 21.59 -7.90
N LYS A 127 13.57 22.28 -8.76
CA LYS A 127 14.93 22.78 -8.48
C LYS A 127 15.10 23.55 -7.16
N PRO A 128 14.12 24.37 -6.69
CA PRO A 128 14.25 25.05 -5.40
C PRO A 128 14.25 24.11 -4.18
N VAL A 129 13.71 22.89 -4.31
CA VAL A 129 13.53 21.95 -3.20
C VAL A 129 14.51 20.77 -3.28
N ILE A 130 14.91 20.36 -4.49
CA ILE A 130 15.82 19.23 -4.68
C ILE A 130 17.28 19.69 -4.62
N ARG A 131 18.10 19.00 -3.81
CA ARG A 131 19.56 19.26 -3.75
C ARG A 131 20.32 18.87 -5.02
N THR A 132 19.82 17.91 -5.79
CA THR A 132 20.43 17.43 -7.04
C THR A 132 20.33 18.48 -8.15
N MET A 133 21.47 18.83 -8.74
CA MET A 133 21.59 19.92 -9.72
C MET A 133 21.57 19.50 -11.20
N PRO A 134 22.07 18.32 -11.62
CA PRO A 134 22.02 17.93 -13.02
C PRO A 134 20.66 17.36 -13.43
N PHE A 135 20.12 17.86 -14.55
CA PHE A 135 18.94 17.26 -15.19
C PHE A 135 19.17 15.79 -15.57
N ALA A 136 20.41 15.44 -15.95
CA ALA A 136 20.77 14.07 -16.34
C ALA A 136 20.42 13.03 -15.25
N ASP A 137 20.61 13.36 -13.98
CA ASP A 137 20.27 12.48 -12.87
C ASP A 137 18.74 12.31 -12.74
N THR A 138 17.99 13.41 -12.88
CA THR A 138 16.51 13.38 -12.89
C THR A 138 15.98 12.56 -14.04
N TRP A 139 16.58 12.70 -15.22
CA TRP A 139 16.19 11.95 -16.40
C TRP A 139 16.46 10.45 -16.24
N SER A 140 17.65 10.07 -15.77
CA SER A 140 18.01 8.68 -15.49
C SER A 140 17.05 8.02 -14.49
N ASP A 141 16.74 8.70 -13.39
CA ASP A 141 15.77 8.22 -12.40
C ASP A 141 14.35 8.10 -12.97
N PHE A 142 13.94 9.04 -13.82
CA PHE A 142 12.64 8.97 -14.49
C PHE A 142 12.54 7.77 -15.42
N ILE A 143 13.56 7.50 -16.25
CA ILE A 143 13.56 6.32 -17.15
C ILE A 143 13.43 5.03 -16.33
N ARG A 144 14.18 4.94 -15.22
CA ARG A 144 14.06 3.81 -14.30
C ARG A 144 12.64 3.71 -13.73
N ALA A 145 12.08 4.81 -13.24
CA ALA A 145 10.73 4.85 -12.69
C ALA A 145 9.67 4.46 -13.72
N TRP A 146 9.77 4.94 -14.95
CA TRP A 146 8.85 4.65 -16.05
C TRP A 146 8.74 3.15 -16.35
N LYS A 147 9.89 2.45 -16.36
CA LYS A 147 9.95 1.00 -16.54
C LYS A 147 9.22 0.24 -15.42
N TYR A 148 9.33 0.70 -14.18
CA TYR A 148 8.75 0.04 -13.01
C TYR A 148 7.36 0.56 -12.60
N ALA A 149 6.85 1.60 -13.27
CA ALA A 149 5.50 2.09 -13.05
C ALA A 149 4.48 1.11 -13.64
N GLU A 150 3.76 0.42 -12.76
CA GLU A 150 2.75 -0.60 -13.09
C GLU A 150 1.32 -0.19 -12.71
N VAL A 151 1.15 0.86 -11.89
CA VAL A 151 -0.13 1.25 -11.29
C VAL A 151 -0.35 2.76 -11.46
N PRO A 152 -1.58 3.26 -11.73
CA PRO A 152 -1.88 4.69 -11.87
C PRO A 152 -1.53 5.52 -10.64
N LEU A 153 -1.27 6.83 -10.81
CA LEU A 153 -1.05 7.74 -9.69
C LEU A 153 -2.33 7.93 -8.88
N GLY A 154 -2.20 7.98 -7.55
CA GLY A 154 -3.33 8.15 -6.62
C GLY A 154 -3.98 6.84 -6.18
N VAL A 155 -3.73 5.75 -6.92
CA VAL A 155 -4.15 4.41 -6.54
C VAL A 155 -3.20 3.84 -5.49
N ASP A 156 -3.75 3.55 -4.30
CA ASP A 156 -3.13 2.68 -3.31
C ASP A 156 -3.59 1.25 -3.57
N SER A 157 -2.75 0.49 -4.29
CA SER A 157 -3.07 -0.88 -4.68
C SER A 157 -3.38 -1.80 -3.50
N VAL A 158 -2.85 -1.51 -2.30
CA VAL A 158 -3.13 -2.31 -1.11
C VAL A 158 -4.54 -2.02 -0.61
N VAL A 159 -4.92 -0.75 -0.51
CA VAL A 159 -6.29 -0.36 -0.08
C VAL A 159 -7.34 -0.93 -1.04
N GLU A 160 -7.13 -0.75 -2.35
CA GLU A 160 -8.07 -1.26 -3.36
C GLU A 160 -8.17 -2.78 -3.31
N ALA A 161 -7.05 -3.49 -3.17
CA ALA A 161 -7.06 -4.95 -3.03
C ALA A 161 -7.82 -5.41 -1.78
N PHE A 162 -7.74 -4.68 -0.66
CA PHE A 162 -8.55 -4.98 0.53
C PHE A 162 -10.04 -4.73 0.32
N GLN A 163 -10.41 -3.67 -0.37
CA GLN A 163 -11.81 -3.37 -0.67
C GLN A 163 -12.41 -4.43 -1.60
N GLU A 164 -11.70 -4.76 -2.68
CA GLU A 164 -12.10 -5.77 -3.64
C GLU A 164 -12.17 -7.16 -3.00
N ALA A 165 -11.17 -7.55 -2.19
CA ALA A 165 -11.20 -8.83 -1.47
C ALA A 165 -12.38 -8.94 -0.51
N ARG A 166 -12.80 -7.84 0.13
CA ARG A 166 -14.00 -7.82 0.99
C ARG A 166 -15.28 -8.03 0.18
N CYS A 167 -15.41 -7.39 -0.98
CA CYS A 167 -16.53 -7.64 -1.89
C CYS A 167 -16.56 -9.12 -2.31
N MET A 168 -15.41 -9.66 -2.76
CA MET A 168 -15.31 -11.08 -3.11
C MET A 168 -15.65 -12.01 -1.94
N ALA A 169 -15.28 -11.66 -0.71
CA ALA A 169 -15.62 -12.44 0.47
C ALA A 169 -17.13 -12.48 0.74
N LEU A 170 -17.81 -11.34 0.59
CA LEU A 170 -19.27 -11.25 0.74
C LEU A 170 -20.01 -12.06 -0.33
N ASP A 171 -19.47 -12.08 -1.54
CA ASP A 171 -20.05 -12.81 -2.67
C ASP A 171 -19.65 -14.30 -2.69
N GLY A 172 -18.81 -14.76 -1.76
CA GLY A 172 -18.31 -16.13 -1.74
C GLY A 172 -17.33 -16.47 -2.89
N CYS A 173 -16.74 -15.44 -3.50
CA CYS A 173 -15.88 -15.52 -4.69
C CYS A 173 -14.38 -15.49 -4.39
N LEU A 174 -13.96 -15.68 -3.12
CA LEU A 174 -12.55 -15.76 -2.78
C LEU A 174 -11.86 -16.95 -3.48
N PRO A 175 -10.53 -16.88 -3.72
CA PRO A 175 -9.79 -17.98 -4.31
C PRO A 175 -10.03 -19.30 -3.57
N ALA A 176 -10.26 -20.42 -4.28
CA ALA A 176 -10.62 -21.70 -3.66
C ALA A 176 -9.67 -22.14 -2.53
N VAL A 177 -8.38 -21.81 -2.64
CA VAL A 177 -7.36 -22.10 -1.60
C VAL A 177 -7.67 -21.44 -0.25
N SER A 178 -8.44 -20.35 -0.21
CA SER A 178 -8.86 -19.71 1.05
C SER A 178 -9.76 -20.61 1.89
N THR A 179 -10.50 -21.52 1.27
CA THR A 179 -11.41 -22.45 1.99
C THR A 179 -10.69 -23.40 2.95
N ARG A 180 -9.36 -23.57 2.79
CA ARG A 180 -8.50 -24.36 3.69
C ARG A 180 -8.37 -23.77 5.10
N TYR A 181 -8.71 -22.51 5.29
CA TYR A 181 -8.54 -21.80 6.56
C TYR A 181 -9.89 -21.53 7.20
N ASP A 182 -10.02 -21.70 8.51
CA ASP A 182 -11.27 -21.42 9.23
C ASP A 182 -11.45 -19.94 9.56
N SER A 183 -10.35 -19.18 9.61
CA SER A 183 -10.38 -17.76 9.97
C SER A 183 -10.70 -16.86 8.78
N ASP A 184 -11.79 -16.08 8.88
CA ASP A 184 -12.15 -15.08 7.86
C ASP A 184 -11.06 -14.04 7.62
N ALA A 185 -10.26 -13.71 8.65
CA ALA A 185 -9.11 -12.82 8.53
C ALA A 185 -8.04 -13.39 7.58
N VAL A 186 -7.76 -14.69 7.70
CA VAL A 186 -6.81 -15.39 6.83
C VAL A 186 -7.38 -15.54 5.42
N ARG A 187 -8.67 -15.88 5.29
CA ARG A 187 -9.36 -15.95 3.99
C ARG A 187 -9.31 -14.63 3.23
N LEU A 188 -9.58 -13.52 3.93
CA LEU A 188 -9.46 -12.18 3.37
C LEU A 188 -8.03 -11.88 2.91
N LEU A 189 -7.02 -12.21 3.73
CA LEU A 189 -5.62 -11.99 3.40
C LEU A 189 -5.18 -12.80 2.16
N VAL A 190 -5.67 -14.03 2.01
CA VAL A 190 -5.47 -14.85 0.80
C VAL A 190 -6.06 -14.14 -0.43
N GLY A 191 -7.29 -13.62 -0.32
CA GLY A 191 -7.93 -12.84 -1.40
C GLY A 191 -7.12 -11.61 -1.79
N VAL A 192 -6.68 -10.83 -0.81
CA VAL A 192 -5.83 -9.64 -1.04
C VAL A 192 -4.54 -10.00 -1.75
N CYS A 193 -3.88 -11.08 -1.31
CA CYS A 193 -2.65 -11.54 -1.94
C CYS A 193 -2.88 -12.00 -3.40
N ALA A 194 -4.00 -12.65 -3.69
CA ALA A 194 -4.36 -13.05 -5.04
C ALA A 194 -4.57 -11.84 -5.95
N ILE A 195 -5.31 -10.83 -5.49
CA ILE A 195 -5.56 -9.59 -6.23
C ILE A 195 -4.24 -8.84 -6.48
N LEU A 196 -3.45 -8.61 -5.42
CA LEU A 196 -2.14 -7.96 -5.55
C LEU A 196 -1.18 -8.70 -6.48
N GLY A 197 -1.24 -10.04 -6.47
CA GLY A 197 -0.52 -10.89 -7.41
C GLY A 197 -1.04 -10.76 -8.85
N GLY A 198 -2.33 -10.57 -9.05
CA GLY A 198 -2.96 -10.38 -10.36
C GLY A 198 -2.69 -9.01 -10.98
N LEU A 199 -2.49 -7.96 -10.16
CA LEU A 199 -2.25 -6.59 -10.64
C LEU A 199 -0.91 -6.41 -11.38
N ARG A 200 0.03 -7.34 -11.24
CA ARG A 200 1.40 -7.20 -11.75
C ARG A 200 1.81 -8.40 -12.60
N SER A 201 2.47 -8.14 -13.72
CA SER A 201 2.92 -9.19 -14.65
C SER A 201 3.92 -10.18 -14.02
N SER A 202 4.69 -9.74 -13.02
CA SER A 202 5.63 -10.61 -12.29
C SER A 202 4.97 -11.45 -11.19
N HIS A 203 3.72 -11.13 -10.84
CA HIS A 203 3.02 -11.59 -9.64
C HIS A 203 3.73 -11.27 -8.31
N VAL A 204 4.74 -10.41 -8.34
CA VAL A 204 5.48 -9.97 -7.15
C VAL A 204 4.90 -8.66 -6.64
N PHE A 205 4.50 -8.62 -5.38
CA PHE A 205 3.90 -7.44 -4.74
C PHE A 205 4.52 -7.18 -3.37
N PHE A 206 4.26 -5.99 -2.84
CA PHE A 206 4.69 -5.57 -1.51
C PHE A 206 3.48 -5.58 -0.58
N LEU A 207 3.65 -6.10 0.64
CA LEU A 207 2.64 -6.01 1.67
C LEU A 207 3.33 -5.91 3.04
N SER A 208 3.10 -4.81 3.76
CA SER A 208 3.58 -4.69 5.13
C SER A 208 2.53 -5.24 6.09
N SER A 209 2.99 -5.90 7.17
CA SER A 209 2.11 -6.40 8.21
C SER A 209 1.34 -5.29 8.92
N HIS A 210 1.99 -4.13 9.12
CA HIS A 210 1.34 -2.94 9.68
C HIS A 210 0.19 -2.45 8.80
N LYS A 211 0.45 -2.26 7.49
CA LYS A 211 -0.60 -1.78 6.58
C LYS A 211 -1.73 -2.77 6.47
N ALA A 212 -1.43 -4.08 6.41
CA ALA A 212 -2.46 -5.11 6.39
C ALA A 212 -3.27 -5.19 7.70
N ALA A 213 -2.65 -4.97 8.86
CA ALA A 213 -3.35 -4.95 10.16
C ALA A 213 -4.39 -3.81 10.25
N GLU A 214 -4.17 -2.67 9.58
CA GLU A 214 -5.17 -1.58 9.48
C GLU A 214 -6.48 -2.05 8.83
N TYR A 215 -6.43 -3.08 7.96
CA TYR A 215 -7.59 -3.56 7.21
C TYR A 215 -8.10 -4.93 7.66
N VAL A 216 -7.43 -5.60 8.59
CA VAL A 216 -7.87 -6.90 9.10
C VAL A 216 -8.27 -6.70 10.55
N ALA A 217 -9.58 -6.70 10.82
CA ALA A 217 -10.14 -6.41 12.13
C ALA A 217 -9.56 -7.32 13.22
N ASP A 218 -9.29 -6.73 14.39
CA ASP A 218 -8.83 -7.40 15.61
C ASP A 218 -7.55 -8.22 15.43
N LYS A 219 -6.63 -7.76 14.56
CA LYS A 219 -5.31 -8.40 14.36
C LYS A 219 -4.18 -7.39 14.52
N THR A 220 -3.17 -7.79 15.27
CA THR A 220 -1.93 -7.03 15.42
C THR A 220 -1.01 -7.26 14.21
N PRO A 221 -0.08 -6.34 13.91
CA PRO A 221 0.93 -6.55 12.87
C PRO A 221 1.71 -7.86 13.04
N THR A 222 2.00 -8.26 14.29
CA THR A 222 2.68 -9.54 14.59
C THR A 222 1.82 -10.75 14.21
N GLN A 223 0.51 -10.71 14.45
CA GLN A 223 -0.40 -11.78 14.03
C GLN A 223 -0.48 -11.86 12.49
N ILE A 224 -0.58 -10.72 11.81
CA ILE A 224 -0.57 -10.67 10.35
C ILE A 224 0.73 -11.23 9.77
N LEU A 225 1.88 -10.90 10.37
CA LEU A 225 3.16 -11.45 9.94
C LEU A 225 3.17 -12.99 10.06
N ARG A 226 2.69 -13.54 11.19
CA ARG A 226 2.56 -15.00 11.37
C ARG A 226 1.62 -15.62 10.34
N TYR A 227 0.53 -14.96 9.98
CA TYR A 227 -0.35 -15.43 8.90
C TYR A 227 0.36 -15.42 7.55
N LEU A 228 1.10 -14.37 7.20
CA LEU A 228 1.86 -14.32 5.95
C LEU A 228 2.96 -15.40 5.89
N GLU A 229 3.64 -15.68 7.02
CA GLU A 229 4.62 -16.76 7.14
C GLU A 229 3.97 -18.14 6.99
N MET A 230 2.80 -18.35 7.60
CA MET A 230 2.00 -19.56 7.41
C MET A 230 1.59 -19.75 5.94
N LEU A 231 1.12 -18.69 5.26
CA LEU A 231 0.81 -18.75 3.82
C LEU A 231 2.04 -19.05 2.95
N CYS A 232 3.24 -18.67 3.39
CA CYS A 232 4.48 -19.06 2.72
C CYS A 232 4.81 -20.54 2.96
N ALA A 233 4.60 -21.05 4.18
CA ALA A 233 4.79 -22.46 4.51
C ALA A 233 3.82 -23.38 3.77
N ASP A 234 2.59 -22.91 3.53
CA ASP A 234 1.57 -23.59 2.71
C ASP A 234 1.78 -23.43 1.19
N GLU A 235 2.91 -22.84 0.78
CA GLU A 235 3.30 -22.58 -0.61
C GLU A 235 2.33 -21.69 -1.42
N ILE A 236 1.36 -21.05 -0.76
CA ILE A 236 0.43 -20.07 -1.37
C ILE A 236 1.18 -18.79 -1.75
N LEU A 237 2.16 -18.41 -0.93
CA LEU A 237 3.06 -17.29 -1.18
C LEU A 237 4.52 -17.77 -1.26
N THR A 238 5.33 -17.05 -2.03
CA THR A 238 6.80 -17.12 -1.92
C THR A 238 7.31 -15.79 -1.37
N LEU A 239 8.06 -15.80 -0.27
CA LEU A 239 8.80 -14.63 0.19
C LEU A 239 10.00 -14.40 -0.77
N VAL A 240 9.90 -13.37 -1.62
CA VAL A 240 10.93 -13.02 -2.61
C VAL A 240 12.06 -12.21 -1.97
N GLU A 241 11.70 -11.26 -1.11
CA GLU A 241 12.66 -10.37 -0.44
C GLU A 241 12.13 -10.08 0.96
N LYS A 242 12.96 -10.34 1.97
CA LYS A 242 12.65 -9.96 3.35
C LYS A 242 12.82 -8.45 3.49
N GLY A 243 11.78 -7.81 4.02
CA GLY A 243 11.75 -6.39 4.33
C GLY A 243 12.64 -6.02 5.51
N ASN A 244 12.67 -4.73 5.81
CA ASN A 244 13.36 -4.17 6.96
C ASN A 244 12.49 -3.05 7.58
N GLN A 245 13.00 -2.34 8.58
CA GLN A 245 12.26 -1.25 9.24
C GLN A 245 11.72 -0.16 8.28
N LYS A 246 12.30 -0.02 7.08
CA LYS A 246 11.93 0.98 6.07
C LYS A 246 11.27 0.36 4.82
N LYS A 247 11.24 -0.96 4.69
CA LYS A 247 10.80 -1.66 3.47
C LYS A 247 9.89 -2.83 3.83
N ALA A 248 8.73 -2.90 3.19
CA ALA A 248 7.84 -4.05 3.31
C ALA A 248 8.47 -5.31 2.70
N ASN A 249 7.99 -6.48 3.15
CA ASN A 249 8.30 -7.76 2.53
C ASN A 249 7.75 -7.79 1.09
N ARG A 250 8.47 -8.50 0.20
CA ARG A 250 8.01 -8.79 -1.15
C ARG A 250 7.58 -10.24 -1.23
N TYR A 251 6.34 -10.44 -1.67
CA TYR A 251 5.76 -11.75 -1.85
C TYR A 251 5.46 -11.98 -3.33
N LYS A 252 5.44 -13.25 -3.72
CA LYS A 252 4.92 -13.70 -5.01
C LYS A 252 3.71 -14.59 -4.76
N TRP A 253 2.61 -14.32 -5.46
CA TRP A 253 1.43 -15.19 -5.44
C TRP A 253 1.68 -16.49 -6.22
N ASN A 254 1.41 -17.65 -5.59
CA ASN A 254 1.55 -18.97 -6.20
C ASN A 254 0.22 -19.72 -6.37
N GLY A 255 -0.90 -19.20 -5.86
CA GLY A 255 -2.15 -19.97 -5.69
C GLY A 255 -2.84 -20.46 -6.98
N ASN A 256 -2.26 -20.19 -8.16
CA ASN A 256 -2.69 -20.78 -9.43
C ASN A 256 -1.93 -22.06 -9.80
N LYS A 257 -0.89 -22.43 -9.04
CA LYS A 257 -0.31 -23.77 -9.15
C LYS A 257 -1.37 -24.72 -8.60
N THR A 258 -2.18 -25.27 -9.50
CA THR A 258 -2.99 -26.44 -9.18
C THR A 258 -2.06 -27.42 -8.51
N VAL A 259 -2.45 -27.84 -7.31
CA VAL A 259 -1.82 -28.96 -6.62
C VAL A 259 -2.14 -30.16 -7.49
N ASP A 260 -1.29 -30.42 -8.49
CA ASP A 260 -1.24 -31.69 -9.21
C ASP A 260 -0.72 -32.70 -8.18
N GLN A 261 -1.64 -33.23 -7.37
CA GLN A 261 -1.48 -34.44 -6.56
C GLN A 261 -2.22 -35.58 -7.23
#